data_AF-A0A2T4U9P0-F1
#
_entry.id   AF-A0A2T4U9P0-F1
#
_cell.length_a   1.000
_cell.length_b   1.000
_cell.length_c   1.000
_cell.angle_alpha   90.00
_cell.angle_beta   90.00
_cell.angle_gamma   90.00
#
_symmetry.space_group_name_H-M   'P 1'
#
loop_
_entity.id
_entity.type
_entity.pdbx_description
1 polymer ?
#
loop_
_entity_poly.entity_id
_entity_poly.type
_entity_poly.pdbx_seq_one_letter_code
_entity_poly.pdbx_strand_id
1 'polypeptide(L)'
;MHNQDKDINPYAEFKGAKKEKDRKPVFRIIDYACYVFGTLLIIAMGTGWNPLPEEGYLGATFFFLAALYTGSHALEGGIDGKKRVVLMFGIPALIGLVTAILFVYVV
;
A
#
# COMPACT_ATOMS: atom_id res chain seq x y z
N MET A 1 22.16 -36.47 -20.29
CA MET A 1 21.41 -36.29 -19.03
C MET A 1 20.76 -34.92 -19.09
N HIS A 2 19.43 -34.93 -19.06
CA HIS A 2 18.55 -33.77 -19.25
C HIS A 2 18.62 -32.90 -17.99
N ASN A 3 19.03 -31.64 -18.10
CA ASN A 3 18.98 -30.66 -17.02
C ASN A 3 17.51 -30.29 -16.74
N GLN A 4 16.80 -31.17 -16.04
CA GLN A 4 15.66 -30.78 -15.22
C GLN A 4 16.23 -30.03 -14.02
N ASP A 5 16.20 -28.71 -14.07
CA ASP A 5 16.16 -27.85 -12.87
C ASP A 5 16.18 -26.40 -13.33
N LYS A 6 14.99 -25.87 -13.58
CA LYS A 6 14.56 -24.49 -13.33
C LYS A 6 13.20 -24.28 -13.98
N ASP A 7 12.21 -25.05 -13.50
CA ASP A 7 10.85 -24.53 -13.43
C ASP A 7 10.87 -23.39 -12.41
N ILE A 8 11.37 -22.23 -12.86
CA ILE A 8 11.26 -20.98 -12.14
C ILE A 8 9.77 -20.73 -12.06
N ASN A 9 9.19 -21.05 -10.90
CA ASN A 9 7.81 -20.77 -10.61
C ASN A 9 7.52 -19.31 -11.03
N PRO A 10 6.62 -19.05 -12.01
CA PRO A 10 6.33 -17.70 -12.48
C PRO A 10 5.75 -16.81 -11.36
N TYR A 11 5.24 -17.42 -10.28
CA TYR A 11 4.85 -16.73 -9.05
C TYR A 11 6.04 -16.30 -8.18
N ALA A 12 7.21 -16.91 -8.30
CA ALA A 12 8.43 -16.47 -7.61
C ALA A 12 9.02 -15.20 -8.24
N GLU A 13 8.69 -14.88 -9.50
CA GLU A 13 8.97 -13.58 -10.12
C GLU A 13 7.99 -12.47 -9.74
N PHE A 14 6.92 -12.78 -8.98
CA PHE A 14 6.16 -11.75 -8.25
C PHE A 14 6.96 -11.17 -7.07
N LYS A 15 8.26 -11.49 -6.94
CA LYS A 15 9.29 -10.78 -6.13
C LYS A 15 9.60 -9.36 -6.62
N GLY A 16 8.64 -8.67 -7.25
CA GLY A 16 8.76 -7.24 -7.51
C GLY A 16 8.86 -6.47 -6.19
N ALA A 17 8.03 -6.82 -5.21
CA ALA A 17 8.14 -6.33 -3.85
C ALA A 17 9.39 -6.95 -3.21
N LYS A 18 10.38 -6.12 -2.87
CA LYS A 18 11.43 -6.53 -1.93
C LYS A 18 10.75 -7.01 -0.65
N LYS A 19 11.29 -8.05 -0.02
CA LYS A 19 10.85 -8.39 1.35
C LYS A 19 11.00 -7.13 2.21
N GLU A 20 10.05 -6.87 3.10
CA GLU A 20 10.01 -5.66 3.91
C GLU A 20 11.33 -5.37 4.64
N LYS A 21 12.03 -6.44 5.06
CA LYS A 21 13.37 -6.39 5.68
C LYS A 21 14.47 -5.80 4.79
N ASP A 22 14.34 -5.91 3.47
CA ASP A 22 15.31 -5.48 2.46
C ASP A 22 14.95 -4.12 1.82
N ARG A 23 13.83 -3.52 2.23
CA ARG A 23 13.38 -2.19 1.76
C ARG A 23 14.23 -1.07 2.36
N LYS A 24 14.30 0.07 1.66
CA LYS A 24 15.00 1.25 2.19
C LYS A 24 14.31 1.72 3.49
N PRO A 25 15.07 2.22 4.49
CA PRO A 25 14.54 2.53 5.82
C PRO A 25 13.38 3.53 5.79
N VAL A 26 13.41 4.51 4.88
CA VAL A 26 12.33 5.50 4.72
C VAL A 26 11.00 4.84 4.34
N PHE A 27 11.00 3.89 3.39
CA PHE A 27 9.77 3.21 2.97
C PHE A 27 9.24 2.25 4.02
N ARG A 28 10.13 1.64 4.83
CA ARG A 28 9.71 0.85 5.99
C ARG A 28 8.99 1.70 7.04
N ILE A 29 9.48 2.91 7.31
CA ILE A 29 8.83 3.82 8.26
C ILE A 29 7.41 4.17 7.78
N ILE A 30 7.23 4.38 6.48
CA ILE A 30 5.91 4.64 5.88
C ILE A 30 4.99 3.43 6.05
N ASP A 31 5.46 2.20 5.81
CA ASP A 31 4.67 0.99 6.03
C ASP A 31 4.26 0.85 7.50
N TYR A 32 5.21 0.99 8.44
CA TYR A 32 4.90 0.91 9.86
C TYR A 32 3.88 1.97 10.29
N ALA A 33 4.02 3.20 9.79
CA ALA A 33 3.02 4.25 10.02
C ALA A 33 1.64 3.82 9.47
N CYS A 34 1.59 3.28 8.25
CA CYS A 34 0.34 2.78 7.66
C CYS A 34 -0.28 1.65 8.48
N TYR A 35 0.51 0.72 9.01
CA TYR A 35 0.02 -0.35 9.88
C TYR A 35 -0.52 0.19 11.21
N VAL A 36 0.19 1.14 11.83
CA VAL A 36 -0.25 1.76 13.09
C VAL A 36 -1.55 2.54 12.87
N PHE A 37 -1.59 3.42 11.87
CA PHE A 37 -2.78 4.21 11.56
C PHE A 37 -3.95 3.34 11.06
N GLY A 38 -3.67 2.29 10.29
CA GLY A 38 -4.69 1.32 9.87
C GLY A 38 -5.28 0.56 11.05
N THR A 39 -4.46 0.15 12.01
CA THR A 39 -4.93 -0.51 13.25
C THR A 39 -5.76 0.45 14.09
N LEU A 40 -5.31 1.70 14.26
CA LEU A 40 -6.07 2.74 14.95
C LEU A 40 -7.41 3.01 14.27
N LEU A 41 -7.46 3.01 12.93
CA LEU A 41 -8.69 3.18 12.16
C LEU A 41 -9.66 2.02 12.39
N ILE A 42 -9.19 0.77 12.38
CA ILE A 42 -10.03 -0.41 12.66
C ILE A 42 -10.59 -0.36 14.08
N ILE A 43 -9.77 0.03 15.06
CA ILE A 43 -10.20 0.20 16.45
C ILE A 43 -11.25 1.32 16.54
N ALA A 44 -11.04 2.45 15.87
CA ALA A 44 -12.00 3.56 15.85
C ALA A 44 -13.36 3.13 15.27
N MET A 45 -13.35 2.38 14.17
CA MET A 45 -14.58 1.83 13.56
C MET A 45 -15.30 0.84 14.49
N GLY A 46 -14.58 0.03 15.25
CA GLY A 46 -15.16 -1.00 16.12
C GLY A 46 -15.60 -0.52 17.50
N THR A 47 -15.05 0.59 17.99
CA THR A 47 -15.30 1.10 19.35
C THR A 47 -16.26 2.28 19.40
N GLY A 48 -16.67 2.83 18.25
CA GLY A 48 -17.46 4.07 18.17
C GLY A 48 -16.69 5.31 18.63
N TRP A 49 -15.44 5.15 19.06
CA TRP A 49 -14.52 6.24 19.34
C TRP A 49 -14.00 6.76 18.01
N ASN A 50 -14.60 7.84 17.51
CA ASN A 50 -14.16 8.47 16.29
C ASN A 50 -13.18 9.60 16.62
N PRO A 51 -11.86 9.45 16.37
CA PRO A 51 -10.91 10.54 16.51
C PRO A 51 -11.10 11.61 15.43
N LEU A 52 -11.89 11.30 14.39
CA LEU A 52 -12.28 12.24 13.34
C LEU A 52 -13.69 12.78 13.63
N PRO A 53 -13.94 14.07 13.38
CA PRO A 53 -15.18 14.74 13.76
C PRO A 53 -16.42 14.25 12.99
N GLU A 54 -16.26 13.61 11.83
CA GLU A 54 -17.37 13.11 11.01
C GLU A 54 -17.08 11.70 10.50
N GLU A 55 -18.10 10.83 10.51
CA GLU A 55 -17.97 9.41 10.13
C GLU A 55 -17.55 9.22 8.67
N GLY A 56 -17.88 10.15 7.77
CA GLY A 56 -17.49 10.04 6.37
C GLY A 56 -16.00 10.21 6.11
N TYR A 57 -15.23 10.80 7.04
CA TYR A 57 -13.77 10.86 6.93
C TYR A 57 -13.08 9.52 7.22
N LEU A 58 -13.75 8.55 7.85
CA LEU A 58 -13.20 7.22 8.07
C LEU A 58 -12.96 6.50 6.74
N GLY A 59 -13.91 6.61 5.81
CA GLY A 59 -13.79 6.08 4.45
C GLY A 59 -12.64 6.75 3.69
N ALA A 60 -12.59 8.10 3.70
CA ALA A 60 -11.51 8.85 3.08
C ALA A 60 -10.13 8.44 3.64
N THR A 61 -10.02 8.31 4.97
CA THR A 61 -8.78 7.95 5.66
C THR A 61 -8.32 6.54 5.31
N PHE A 62 -9.25 5.58 5.20
CA PHE A 62 -8.93 4.22 4.75
C PHE A 62 -8.30 4.22 3.35
N PHE A 63 -8.95 4.88 2.38
CA PHE A 63 -8.46 4.92 1.00
C PHE A 63 -7.14 5.71 0.89
N PHE A 64 -6.98 6.76 1.70
CA PHE A 64 -5.74 7.52 1.77
C PHE A 64 -4.57 6.69 2.32
N LEU A 65 -4.80 5.91 3.39
CA LEU A 65 -3.79 4.98 3.92
C LEU A 65 -3.43 3.88 2.91
N ALA A 66 -4.42 3.33 2.21
CA ALA A 66 -4.19 2.36 1.14
C ALA A 66 -3.35 2.97 0.00
N ALA A 67 -3.63 4.22 -0.38
CA ALA A 67 -2.88 4.95 -1.38
C ALA A 67 -1.44 5.24 -0.95
N LEU A 68 -1.23 5.61 0.31
CA LEU A 68 0.12 5.81 0.87
C LEU A 68 0.92 4.51 0.90
N TYR A 69 0.31 3.42 1.36
CA TYR A 69 0.97 2.12 1.44
C TYR A 69 1.39 1.62 0.05
N THR A 70 0.45 1.55 -0.89
CA THR A 70 0.72 1.10 -2.27
C THR A 70 1.59 2.10 -3.04
N GLY A 71 1.42 3.40 -2.80
CA GLY A 71 2.25 4.47 -3.36
C GLY A 71 3.70 4.38 -2.90
N SER A 72 3.96 3.99 -1.65
CA SER A 72 5.32 3.76 -1.15
C SER A 72 6.04 2.66 -1.95
N HIS A 73 5.33 1.58 -2.29
CA HIS A 73 5.87 0.48 -3.09
C HIS A 73 6.09 0.89 -4.55
N ALA A 74 5.18 1.68 -5.11
CA ALA A 74 5.33 2.22 -6.46
C ALA A 74 6.53 3.18 -6.54
N LEU A 75 6.69 4.08 -5.58
CA LEU A 75 7.80 5.03 -5.51
C LEU A 75 9.14 4.32 -5.31
N GLU A 76 9.22 3.35 -4.40
CA GLU A 76 10.44 2.56 -4.22
C GLU A 76 10.77 1.75 -5.49
N GLY A 77 9.74 1.14 -6.12
CA GLY A 77 9.88 0.47 -7.40
C GLY A 77 10.39 1.40 -8.51
N GLY A 78 9.99 2.67 -8.50
CA GLY A 78 10.46 3.69 -9.44
C GLY A 78 11.92 4.04 -9.22
N ILE A 79 12.32 4.26 -7.96
CA ILE A 79 13.72 4.58 -7.60
C ILE A 79 14.64 3.37 -7.89
N ASP A 80 14.15 2.16 -7.67
CA ASP A 80 14.90 0.93 -7.93
C ASP A 80 14.85 0.49 -9.40
N GLY A 81 14.22 1.27 -10.30
CA GLY A 81 14.13 0.98 -11.73
C GLY A 81 13.21 -0.19 -12.11
N LYS A 82 12.44 -0.72 -11.15
CA LYS A 82 11.54 -1.87 -11.33
C LYS A 82 10.17 -1.44 -11.85
N LYS A 83 10.07 -1.15 -13.15
CA LYS A 83 8.83 -0.70 -13.82
C LYS A 83 7.60 -1.60 -13.55
N ARG A 84 7.79 -2.91 -13.40
CA ARG A 84 6.71 -3.87 -13.06
C ARG A 84 6.07 -3.56 -11.71
N VAL A 85 6.86 -3.18 -10.72
CA VAL A 85 6.39 -2.79 -9.36
C VAL A 85 5.64 -1.48 -9.42
N VAL A 86 6.17 -0.51 -10.17
CA VAL A 86 5.52 0.79 -10.36
C VAL A 86 4.13 0.63 -10.98
N LEU A 87 3.98 -0.20 -12.02
CA LEU A 87 2.69 -0.43 -12.65
C LEU A 87 1.73 -1.22 -11.76
N MET A 88 2.22 -2.25 -11.08
CA MET A 88 1.40 -3.12 -10.25
C MET A 88 0.85 -2.40 -9.01
N PHE A 89 1.65 -1.54 -8.37
CA PHE A 89 1.24 -0.83 -7.16
C PHE A 89 0.79 0.62 -7.43
N GLY A 90 1.22 1.22 -8.54
CA GLY A 90 0.89 2.60 -8.88
C GLY A 90 -0.58 2.77 -9.29
N ILE A 91 -1.16 1.81 -10.02
CA ILE A 91 -2.59 1.85 -10.36
C ILE A 91 -3.46 1.78 -9.09
N PRO A 92 -3.27 0.80 -8.17
CA PRO A 92 -3.94 0.80 -6.88
C PRO A 92 -3.72 2.09 -6.07
N ALA A 93 -2.51 2.65 -6.08
CA ALA A 93 -2.22 3.89 -5.36
C ALA A 93 -3.00 5.08 -5.90
N LEU A 94 -3.07 5.22 -7.23
CA LEU A 94 -3.83 6.29 -7.88
C LEU A 94 -5.34 6.14 -7.63
N ILE A 95 -5.87 4.91 -7.74
CA ILE A 95 -7.28 4.64 -7.45
C ILE A 95 -7.58 5.01 -5.99
N GLY A 96 -6.77 4.54 -5.05
CA GLY A 96 -6.93 4.87 -3.62
C GLY A 96 -6.90 6.37 -3.36
N LEU A 97 -5.98 7.10 -3.99
CA LEU A 97 -5.87 8.56 -3.83
C LEU A 97 -7.12 9.27 -4.38
N VAL A 98 -7.56 8.90 -5.59
CA VAL A 98 -8.76 9.49 -6.21
C VAL A 98 -9.99 9.18 -5.39
N THR A 99 -10.16 7.96 -4.91
CA THR A 99 -11.30 7.58 -4.07
C THR A 99 -11.27 8.32 -2.73
N ALA A 100 -10.10 8.49 -2.10
CA ALA A 100 -9.97 9.28 -0.88
C ALA A 100 -10.41 10.74 -1.09
N ILE A 101 -9.95 11.36 -2.18
CA ILE A 101 -10.34 12.72 -2.57
C ILE A 101 -11.85 12.79 -2.77
N LEU A 102 -12.43 11.89 -3.59
CA LEU A 102 -13.87 11.88 -3.84
C LEU A 102 -14.68 11.74 -2.54
N PHE A 103 -14.25 10.89 -1.61
CA PHE A 103 -14.92 10.76 -0.31
C PHE A 103 -14.91 12.07 0.50
N VAL A 104 -13.81 12.83 0.46
CA VAL A 104 -13.74 14.14 1.17
C VAL A 104 -14.66 15.19 0.54
N TYR A 105 -14.93 15.11 -0.77
CA TYR A 105 -15.76 16.10 -1.47
C TYR A 105 -17.23 15.70 -1.63
N VAL A 106 -17.56 14.41 -1.46
CA VAL A 106 -18.92 13.87 -1.63
C VAL A 106 -19.66 13.72 -0.30
N VAL A 107 -18.93 13.49 0.81
CA VAL A 107 -19.44 13.54 2.18
C VAL A 107 -19.55 15.00 2.62
#